data_AF-A0A355FCL6-F1
#
_entry.id   AF-A0A355FCL6-F1
#
_cell.length_a   1.000
_cell.length_b   1.000
_cell.length_c   1.000
_cell.angle_alpha   90.00
_cell.angle_beta   90.00
_cell.angle_gamma   90.00
#
_symmetry.space_group_name_H-M   'P 1'
#
loop_
_entity.id
_entity.type
_entity.pdbx_description
1 polymer ?
#
loop_
_entity_poly.entity_id
_entity_poly.type
_entity_poly.pdbx_seq_one_letter_code
_entity_poly.pdbx_strand_id
1 'polypeptide(L)' 'MARIVVVDDAPEIVTTVSQMLQSAGHSVEAVPADQQTETRIGEEHPDLVLLD' A
#
# COMPACT_ATOMS: atom_id res chain seq x y z
N MET A 1 2.20 -4.39 -14.38
CA MET A 1 2.97 -3.89 -13.22
C MET A 1 2.35 -2.56 -12.82
N ALA A 2 1.74 -2.51 -11.63
CA ALA A 2 1.08 -1.33 -11.08
C ALA A 2 1.74 -0.95 -9.75
N ARG A 3 1.64 0.32 -9.34
CA ARG A 3 2.05 0.80 -8.01
C ARG A 3 0.85 0.78 -7.08
N ILE A 4 0.94 -0.01 -6.03
CA ILE A 4 -0.13 -0.23 -5.07
C ILE A 4 0.33 0.27 -3.71
N VAL A 5 -0.50 1.08 -3.07
CA VAL A 5 -0.30 1.52 -1.68
C VAL A 5 -1.23 0.71 -0.79
N VAL A 6 -0.68 0.11 0.28
CA VAL A 6 -1.43 -0.62 1.31
C VAL A 6 -1.37 0.16 2.60
N VAL A 7 -2.53 0.46 3.17
CA VAL A 7 -2.70 1.20 4.43
C VAL A 7 -3.45 0.33 5.42
N ASP A 8 -2.74 -0.15 6.43
CA ASP A 8 -3.26 -1.05 7.46
C ASP A 8 -2.32 -0.99 8.68
N ASP A 9 -2.88 -0.95 9.89
CA ASP A 9 -2.13 -0.87 11.15
C ASP A 9 -1.68 -2.25 11.66
N ALA A 10 -2.19 -3.35 11.09
CA ALA A 10 -1.84 -4.72 11.41
C ALA A 10 -0.62 -5.17 10.57
N PRO A 11 0.59 -5.26 11.16
CA PRO A 11 1.82 -5.54 10.41
C PRO A 11 1.82 -6.91 9.72
N GLU A 12 1.10 -7.89 10.27
CA GLU A 12 0.92 -9.22 9.68
C GLU A 12 0.09 -9.19 8.39
N ILE A 13 -0.94 -8.32 8.33
CA ILE A 13 -1.78 -8.17 7.14
C ILE A 13 -0.99 -7.46 6.06
N VAL A 14 -0.36 -6.32 6.40
CA VAL A 14 0.53 -5.57 5.50
C VAL A 14 1.57 -6.48 4.87
N THR A 15 2.24 -7.30 5.68
CA THR A 15 3.28 -8.22 5.20
C THR A 15 2.72 -9.24 4.22
N THR A 16 1.60 -9.88 4.58
CA THR A 16 0.97 -10.92 3.76
C THR A 16 0.48 -10.37 2.42
N VAL A 17 -0.25 -9.25 2.46
CA VAL A 17 -0.82 -8.60 1.26
C VAL A 17 0.30 -8.09 0.36
N SER A 18 1.34 -7.46 0.93
CA SER A 18 2.48 -6.96 0.16
C SER A 18 3.20 -8.09 -0.59
N GLN A 19 3.46 -9.22 0.08
CA GLN A 19 4.10 -10.37 -0.56
C GLN A 19 3.25 -10.93 -1.70
N MET A 20 1.94 -11.05 -1.51
CA MET A 20 1.03 -11.54 -2.55
C MET A 20 1.04 -10.64 -3.78
N LEU A 21 0.89 -9.32 -3.59
CA LEU A 21 0.88 -8.35 -4.68
C LEU A 21 2.23 -8.24 -5.39
N GLN A 22 3.35 -8.28 -4.64
CA GLN A 22 4.69 -8.33 -5.21
C GLN A 22 4.91 -9.60 -6.04
N SER A 23 4.46 -10.75 -5.55
CA SER A 23 4.55 -12.03 -6.30
C SER A 23 3.76 -12.02 -7.61
N ALA A 24 2.70 -11.21 -7.69
CA ALA A 24 1.92 -10.97 -8.90
C ALA A 24 2.56 -9.93 -9.85
N GLY A 25 3.72 -9.37 -9.50
CA GLY A 25 4.47 -8.43 -10.34
C GLY A 25 4.06 -6.96 -10.17
N HIS A 26 3.51 -6.60 -9.01
CA HIS A 26 3.22 -5.21 -8.64
C HIS A 26 4.34 -4.62 -7.78
N SER A 27 4.50 -3.30 -7.84
CA SER A 27 5.27 -2.55 -6.86
C SER A 27 4.34 -2.20 -5.72
N VAL A 28 4.76 -2.48 -4.49
CA VAL A 28 3.92 -2.28 -3.30
C VAL A 28 4.65 -1.42 -2.29
N GLU A 29 3.96 -0.41 -1.80
CA GLU A 29 4.38 0.40 -0.67
C GLU A 29 3.38 0.23 0.47
N ALA A 30 3.90 0.05 1.68
CA ALA A 30 3.11 -0.02 2.89
C ALA A 30 3.24 1.28 3.68
N VAL A 31 2.10 1.84 4.10
CA VAL A 31 2.04 3.13 4.79
C VAL A 31 1.15 2.97 6.02
N PRO A 32 1.53 3.50 7.20
CA PRO A 32 0.66 3.47 8.39
C PRO A 32 -0.65 4.25 8.15
N ALA A 33 -1.72 3.93 8.88
CA ALA A 33 -2.96 4.70 8.83
C ALA A 33 -2.85 6.01 9.63
N ASP A 34 -2.05 6.96 9.11
CA ASP A 34 -1.86 8.27 9.72
C ASP A 34 -2.35 9.42 8.85
N GLN A 35 -2.41 10.62 9.44
CA GLN A 35 -2.92 11.82 8.79
C GLN A 35 -2.05 12.30 7.61
N GLN A 36 -0.84 11.76 7.44
CA GLN A 36 0.05 12.09 6.32
C GLN A 36 -0.18 11.16 5.13
N THR A 37 -0.83 10.02 5.32
CA THR A 37 -1.07 9.03 4.27
C THR A 37 -1.90 9.56 3.11
N GLU A 38 -2.94 10.36 3.37
CA GLU A 38 -3.71 10.99 2.30
C GLU A 38 -2.86 11.94 1.44
N THR A 39 -2.01 12.75 2.07
CA THR A 39 -1.09 13.66 1.37
C THR A 39 -0.10 12.87 0.51
N ARG A 40 0.51 11.82 1.06
CA ARG A 40 1.47 10.98 0.34
C ARG A 40 0.83 10.28 -0.86
N ILE A 41 -0.37 9.72 -0.70
CA ILE A 41 -1.14 9.11 -1.79
C ILE A 41 -1.44 10.16 -2.87
N GLY A 42 -1.80 11.37 -2.47
CA GLY A 42 -2.09 12.48 -3.38
C GLY A 42 -0.88 12.93 -4.19
N GLU A 43 0.32 12.90 -3.62
CA GLU A 43 1.58 13.29 -4.28
C GLU A 43 2.16 12.17 -5.16
N GLU A 44 2.06 10.91 -4.71
CA GLU A 44 2.70 9.77 -5.37
C GLU A 44 1.84 9.16 -6.49
N HIS A 45 0.54 9.45 -6.52
CA HIS A 45 -0.41 9.00 -7.54
C HIS A 45 -0.33 7.49 -7.83
N PRO A 46 -0.63 6.62 -6.84
CA PRO A 46 -0.64 5.18 -7.06
C PRO A 46 -1.79 4.76 -8.01
N ASP A 47 -1.63 3.59 -8.64
CA ASP A 47 -2.66 3.02 -9.52
C ASP A 47 -3.84 2.44 -8.71
N LEU A 48 -3.58 2.06 -7.46
CA LEU A 48 -4.56 1.51 -6.52
C LEU A 48 -4.12 1.80 -5.08
N VAL A 49 -5.09 2.13 -4.23
CA VAL A 49 -4.92 2.17 -2.77
C VAL A 49 -5.80 1.08 -2.16
N LEU A 50 -5.21 0.25 -1.31
CA LEU A 50 -5.89 -0.71 -0.45
C LEU A 50 -5.89 -0.15 0.98
N LEU A 51 -7.09 -0.02 1.55
CA LEU A 51 -7.35 0.52 2.88
C LEU A 51 -8.08 -0.56 3.70
N ASP A 52 -7.69 -0.72 4.97
CA ASP A 52 -8.46 -1.42 6.02
C ASP A 52 -9.34 -0.44 6.82
#